data_AF-A0A2D2AVV1-F1
#
_entry.id   AF-A0A2D2AVV1-F1
#
_cell.length_a   1.000
_cell.length_b   1.000
_cell.length_c   1.000
_cell.angle_alpha   90.00
_cell.angle_beta   90.00
_cell.angle_gamma   90.00
#
_symmetry.space_group_name_H-M   'P 1'
#
loop_
_entity.id
_entity.type
_entity.pdbx_description
1 polymer ?
#
loop_
_entity_poly.entity_id
_entity_poly.type
_entity_poly.pdbx_seq_one_letter_code
_entity_poly.pdbx_strand_id
1 'polypeptide(L)'
;MVMRIFVSVVLAATLAGTGASAAAAQADEAEATSAAPTIDEAGLAWKRLPKLYDMARHYPTRARVLGIRRGLAAVECVAQADGDLDCAVVREEPADVFFGKAALLVMDKATVQSVDGGSPEGRRFRMTLRFGYWPPSARGDDAIIAGSDLKWRLMPPIMKYWNGSGLPKGESFWVEVSCVADEAGRPACELRDPGNGSKGYAAAVLKAMDDARVTAIDGGSPAGKTFTYRPRLSIE
;
A
#
# COMPACT_ATOMS: atom_id res chain seq x y z
N MET A 1 50.95 56.58 65.57
CA MET A 1 50.96 58.04 65.33
C MET A 1 49.95 58.31 64.21
N VAL A 2 48.85 59.01 64.52
CA VAL A 2 47.80 59.61 63.63
C VAL A 2 47.01 58.60 62.76
N MET A 3 45.78 58.13 63.05
CA MET A 3 44.48 58.73 63.39
C MET A 3 43.96 59.79 62.40
N ARG A 4 42.91 59.44 61.63
CA ARG A 4 41.82 60.26 60.99
C ARG A 4 41.31 59.51 59.73
N ILE A 5 40.04 59.38 59.34
CA ILE A 5 38.73 59.97 59.70
C ILE A 5 37.63 59.02 59.18
N PHE A 6 36.53 58.93 59.94
CA PHE A 6 35.24 58.32 59.60
C PHE A 6 34.57 58.97 58.38
N VAL A 7 33.86 58.20 57.54
CA VAL A 7 32.47 58.51 57.12
C VAL A 7 31.73 57.21 56.79
N SER A 8 30.62 56.99 57.48
CA SER A 8 29.62 55.95 57.23
C SER A 8 28.70 56.36 56.08
N VAL A 9 28.33 55.43 55.18
CA VAL A 9 27.06 55.49 54.45
C VAL A 9 26.48 54.08 54.38
N VAL A 10 25.32 53.92 55.00
CA VAL A 10 24.42 52.76 54.89
C VAL A 10 23.64 52.91 53.59
N LEU A 11 23.55 51.85 52.77
CA LEU A 11 22.46 51.72 51.80
C LEU A 11 22.07 50.24 51.67
N ALA A 12 20.92 49.91 52.25
CA ALA A 12 20.23 48.64 52.02
C ALA A 12 19.53 48.72 50.67
N ALA A 13 19.82 47.78 49.77
CA ALA A 13 19.11 47.62 48.50
C ALA A 13 18.37 46.27 48.51
N THR A 14 17.06 46.36 48.73
CA THR A 14 16.07 45.31 48.48
C THR A 14 15.96 45.04 46.98
N LEU A 15 16.24 43.81 46.53
CA LEU A 15 15.97 43.38 45.16
C LEU A 15 14.53 42.84 45.08
N ALA A 16 13.63 43.70 44.59
CA ALA A 16 12.34 43.31 44.01
C ALA A 16 12.58 42.71 42.61
N GLY A 17 11.84 41.65 42.28
CA GLY A 17 12.16 40.75 41.17
C GLY A 17 11.69 41.13 39.77
N THR A 18 11.94 40.20 38.85
CA THR A 18 11.32 40.11 37.53
C THR A 18 11.21 38.64 37.13
N GLY A 19 10.03 38.05 37.36
CA GLY A 19 9.55 36.93 36.53
C GLY A 19 8.93 37.53 35.28
N ALA A 20 9.42 37.16 34.10
CA ALA A 20 8.84 37.56 32.82
C ALA A 20 8.94 36.41 31.81
N SER A 21 7.81 35.70 31.68
CA SER A 21 7.25 35.00 30.53
C SER A 21 8.17 34.23 29.58
N ALA A 22 8.33 32.93 29.85
CA ALA A 22 8.39 31.92 28.80
C ALA A 22 6.94 31.61 28.35
N ALA A 23 6.36 32.47 27.52
CA ALA A 23 5.01 32.30 26.99
C ALA A 23 4.91 32.86 25.57
N ALA A 24 5.64 32.27 24.62
CA ALA A 24 5.45 32.47 23.18
C ALA A 24 6.24 31.43 22.35
N ALA A 25 6.14 30.13 22.69
CA ALA A 25 6.75 29.07 21.89
C ALA A 25 5.89 27.81 21.74
N GLN A 26 4.64 27.82 22.22
CA GLN A 26 3.71 26.71 22.03
C GLN A 26 2.46 27.19 21.28
N ALA A 27 2.60 27.41 19.97
CA ALA A 27 1.45 27.49 19.07
C ALA A 27 1.70 26.80 17.71
N ASP A 28 2.95 26.45 17.37
CA ASP A 28 3.30 25.86 16.06
C ASP A 28 3.43 24.32 16.04
N GLU A 29 3.47 23.63 17.20
CA GLU A 29 3.65 22.16 17.23
C GLU A 29 2.34 21.35 17.22
N ALA A 30 1.17 22.00 17.21
CA ALA A 30 -0.12 21.31 17.27
C ALA A 30 -0.65 20.83 15.91
N GLU A 31 -0.07 21.29 14.79
CA GLU A 31 -0.59 20.97 13.44
C GLU A 31 0.15 19.79 12.77
N ALA A 32 1.24 19.29 13.37
CA ALA A 32 2.10 18.29 12.74
C ALA A 32 1.71 16.82 12.99
N THR A 33 0.53 16.51 13.54
CA THR A 33 0.08 15.12 13.74
C THR A 33 -1.44 14.96 13.72
N SER A 34 -2.13 15.40 12.67
CA SER A 34 -3.40 14.75 12.31
C SER A 34 -3.15 13.85 11.12
N ALA A 35 -3.10 12.53 11.36
CA ALA A 35 -3.22 11.58 10.27
C ALA A 35 -4.62 11.79 9.68
N ALA A 36 -4.70 12.19 8.41
CA ALA A 36 -6.00 12.26 7.73
C ALA A 36 -6.73 10.90 7.87
N PRO A 37 -8.05 10.92 8.05
CA PRO A 37 -8.82 9.73 8.38
C PRO A 37 -8.68 8.66 7.30
N THR A 38 -8.86 7.40 7.67
CA THR A 38 -9.05 6.31 6.72
C THR A 38 -10.39 6.44 6.00
N ILE A 39 -10.58 5.68 4.92
CA ILE A 39 -11.84 5.71 4.15
C ILE A 39 -13.06 5.37 5.02
N ASP A 40 -12.92 4.40 5.93
CA ASP A 40 -14.01 3.97 6.81
C ASP A 40 -14.35 5.05 7.86
N GLU A 41 -13.33 5.71 8.42
CA GLU A 41 -13.49 6.83 9.35
C GLU A 41 -14.12 8.06 8.67
N ALA A 42 -13.88 8.23 7.37
CA ALA A 42 -14.55 9.24 6.55
C ALA A 42 -16.01 8.88 6.21
N GLY A 43 -16.52 7.73 6.66
CA GLY A 43 -17.87 7.26 6.35
C GLY A 43 -18.07 6.95 4.87
N LEU A 44 -17.01 6.56 4.17
CA LEU A 44 -17.00 6.23 2.75
C LEU A 44 -16.81 4.73 2.54
N ALA A 45 -17.32 4.22 1.43
CA ALA A 45 -17.07 2.86 0.95
C ALA A 45 -16.68 2.88 -0.52
N TRP A 46 -15.89 1.90 -0.96
CA TRP A 46 -15.51 1.76 -2.36
C TRP A 46 -16.71 1.36 -3.22
N LYS A 47 -17.04 2.20 -4.20
CA LYS A 47 -17.90 1.82 -5.34
C LYS A 47 -17.06 1.11 -6.40
N ARG A 48 -15.84 1.61 -6.63
CA ARG A 48 -14.81 0.95 -7.44
C ARG A 48 -13.47 1.06 -6.74
N LEU A 49 -12.96 -0.08 -6.27
CA LEU A 49 -11.66 -0.16 -5.61
C LEU A 49 -10.52 0.11 -6.62
N PRO A 50 -9.43 0.81 -6.23
CA PRO A 50 -8.20 0.84 -7.01
C PRO A 50 -7.68 -0.58 -7.24
N LYS A 51 -7.38 -0.94 -8.49
CA LYS A 51 -7.04 -2.31 -8.86
C LYS A 51 -5.53 -2.54 -8.87
N LEU A 52 -5.10 -3.69 -8.35
CA LEU A 52 -3.70 -4.13 -8.46
C LEU A 52 -3.19 -4.19 -9.91
N TYR A 53 -4.07 -4.54 -10.86
CA TYR A 53 -3.70 -4.53 -12.29
C TYR A 53 -3.25 -3.15 -12.76
N ASP A 54 -3.98 -2.10 -12.35
CA ASP A 54 -3.61 -0.73 -12.69
C ASP A 54 -2.29 -0.34 -12.00
N MET A 55 -2.05 -0.79 -10.77
CA MET A 55 -0.77 -0.57 -10.09
C MET A 55 0.41 -1.23 -10.82
N ALA A 56 0.24 -2.44 -11.35
CA ALA A 56 1.25 -3.12 -12.14
C ALA A 56 1.48 -2.40 -13.48
N ARG A 57 0.39 -2.03 -14.18
CA ARG A 57 0.45 -1.31 -15.46
C ARG A 57 1.11 0.06 -15.33
N HIS A 58 0.88 0.75 -14.23
CA HIS A 58 1.42 2.08 -13.95
C HIS A 58 2.71 2.03 -13.14
N TYR A 59 3.39 0.88 -13.03
CA TYR A 59 4.66 0.80 -12.30
C TYR A 59 5.68 1.79 -12.86
N PRO A 60 6.38 2.58 -12.01
CA PRO A 60 7.26 3.62 -12.51
C PRO A 60 8.42 3.08 -13.34
N THR A 61 8.66 3.68 -14.50
CA THR A 61 9.79 3.32 -15.37
C THR A 61 11.13 3.56 -14.67
N ARG A 62 11.26 4.65 -13.89
CA ARG A 62 12.47 4.96 -13.13
C ARG A 62 12.77 3.90 -12.07
N ALA A 63 11.76 3.47 -11.30
CA ALA A 63 11.91 2.36 -10.37
C ALA A 63 12.37 1.07 -11.08
N ARG A 64 11.81 0.77 -12.25
CA ARG A 64 12.22 -0.39 -13.07
C ARG A 64 13.68 -0.32 -13.52
N VAL A 65 14.12 0.83 -14.03
CA VAL A 65 15.51 1.03 -14.49
C VAL A 65 16.51 0.89 -13.33
N LEU A 66 16.13 1.37 -12.14
CA LEU A 66 16.96 1.27 -10.93
C LEU A 66 16.86 -0.10 -10.24
N GLY A 67 16.14 -1.07 -10.82
CA GLY A 67 15.97 -2.40 -10.24
C GLY A 67 15.17 -2.41 -8.94
N ILE A 68 14.49 -1.32 -8.59
CA ILE A 68 13.65 -1.23 -7.39
C ILE A 68 12.47 -2.17 -7.57
N ARG A 69 12.30 -3.12 -6.66
CA ARG A 69 11.28 -4.17 -6.72
C ARG A 69 10.05 -3.85 -5.88
N ARG A 70 10.09 -2.89 -4.98
CA ARG A 70 8.95 -2.50 -4.12
C ARG A 70 9.01 -1.01 -3.82
N GLY A 71 7.85 -0.44 -3.61
CA GLY A 71 7.71 0.94 -3.16
C GLY A 71 6.26 1.23 -2.81
N LEU A 72 6.00 2.44 -2.36
CA LEU A 72 4.68 2.88 -1.96
C LEU A 72 4.50 4.37 -2.24
N ALA A 73 3.25 4.78 -2.26
CA ALA A 73 2.87 6.18 -2.19
C ALA A 73 1.66 6.35 -1.29
N ALA A 74 1.73 7.30 -0.37
CA ALA A 74 0.55 7.75 0.36
C ALA A 74 -0.06 8.94 -0.37
N VAL A 75 -1.37 8.88 -0.55
CA VAL A 75 -2.18 9.92 -1.17
C VAL A 75 -3.27 10.35 -0.18
N GLU A 76 -3.62 11.63 -0.22
CA GLU A 76 -4.79 12.17 0.43
C GLU A 76 -5.80 12.53 -0.65
N CYS A 77 -7.04 12.10 -0.48
CA CYS A 77 -8.09 12.21 -1.48
C CYS A 77 -9.30 12.93 -0.90
N VAL A 78 -9.94 13.74 -1.73
CA VAL A 78 -11.24 14.36 -1.47
C VAL A 78 -12.25 13.74 -2.42
N ALA A 79 -13.36 13.25 -1.89
CA ALA A 79 -14.44 12.73 -2.72
C ALA A 79 -15.23 13.87 -3.38
N GLN A 80 -15.54 13.70 -4.66
CA GLN A 80 -16.42 14.56 -5.44
C GLN A 80 -17.86 14.07 -5.35
N ALA A 81 -18.83 14.88 -5.81
CA ALA A 81 -20.25 14.58 -5.69
C ALA A 81 -20.69 13.25 -6.36
N ASP A 82 -20.04 12.87 -7.46
CA ASP A 82 -20.28 11.63 -8.20
C ASP A 82 -19.51 10.42 -7.64
N GLY A 83 -18.67 10.66 -6.62
CA GLY A 83 -17.81 9.67 -6.00
C GLY A 83 -16.43 9.53 -6.66
N ASP A 84 -16.11 10.32 -7.68
CA ASP A 84 -14.74 10.45 -8.17
C ASP A 84 -13.84 11.10 -7.10
N LEU A 85 -12.53 10.98 -7.28
CA LEU A 85 -11.55 11.35 -6.25
C LEU A 85 -10.57 12.40 -6.79
N ASP A 86 -10.43 13.50 -6.06
CA ASP A 86 -9.33 14.44 -6.24
C ASP A 86 -8.23 14.11 -5.22
N CYS A 87 -7.14 13.51 -5.70
CA CYS A 87 -6.07 13.02 -4.85
C CYS A 87 -4.76 13.79 -5.05
N ALA A 88 -4.07 14.06 -3.94
CA ALA A 88 -2.73 14.62 -3.91
C ALA A 88 -1.74 13.65 -3.26
N VAL A 89 -0.49 13.67 -3.72
CA VAL A 89 0.59 12.86 -3.13
C VAL A 89 1.03 13.50 -1.82
N VAL A 90 0.99 12.72 -0.74
CA VAL A 90 1.51 13.12 0.57
C VAL A 90 2.97 12.70 0.71
N ARG A 91 3.30 11.48 0.27
CA ARG A 91 4.67 10.96 0.26
C ARG A 91 4.80 9.79 -0.71
N GLU A 92 6.01 9.55 -1.17
CA GLU A 92 6.41 8.32 -1.85
C GLU A 92 7.67 7.73 -1.22
N GLU A 93 7.84 6.41 -1.31
CA GLU A 93 9.03 5.70 -0.83
C GLU A 93 9.33 4.51 -1.77
N PRO A 94 10.55 4.40 -2.32
CA PRO A 94 11.62 5.40 -2.31
C PRO A 94 11.21 6.76 -2.87
N ALA A 95 11.89 7.81 -2.44
CA ALA A 95 11.70 9.15 -2.97
C ALA A 95 12.25 9.27 -4.41
N ASP A 96 11.68 10.20 -5.18
CA ASP A 96 12.11 10.59 -6.52
C ASP A 96 12.16 9.45 -7.55
N VAL A 97 11.28 8.47 -7.39
CA VAL A 97 11.11 7.36 -8.33
C VAL A 97 9.70 7.23 -8.90
N PHE A 98 8.83 8.22 -8.61
CA PHE A 98 7.52 8.45 -9.23
C PHE A 98 6.41 7.46 -8.84
N PHE A 99 6.47 6.88 -7.64
CA PHE A 99 5.36 6.09 -7.11
C PHE A 99 4.12 6.95 -6.83
N GLY A 100 4.29 8.20 -6.40
CA GLY A 100 3.22 9.16 -6.20
C GLY A 100 2.45 9.43 -7.48
N LYS A 101 3.15 9.75 -8.58
CA LYS A 101 2.52 9.94 -9.90
C LYS A 101 1.78 8.67 -10.36
N ALA A 102 2.37 7.50 -10.15
CA ALA A 102 1.71 6.23 -10.45
C ALA A 102 0.45 6.02 -9.62
N ALA A 103 0.46 6.40 -8.34
CA ALA A 103 -0.69 6.28 -7.46
C ALA A 103 -1.85 7.16 -7.92
N LEU A 104 -1.59 8.40 -8.33
CA LEU A 104 -2.63 9.29 -8.87
C LEU A 104 -3.34 8.67 -10.09
N LEU A 105 -2.59 8.06 -11.02
CA LEU A 105 -3.17 7.37 -12.19
C LEU A 105 -4.03 6.16 -11.83
N VAL A 106 -3.73 5.49 -10.71
CA VAL A 106 -4.54 4.39 -10.20
C VAL A 106 -5.80 4.93 -9.53
N MET A 107 -5.67 6.02 -8.77
CA MET A 107 -6.77 6.66 -8.05
C MET A 107 -7.81 7.31 -8.95
N ASP A 108 -7.40 7.85 -10.09
CA ASP A 108 -8.27 8.40 -11.14
C ASP A 108 -9.34 7.40 -11.64
N LYS A 109 -9.11 6.09 -11.44
CA LYS A 109 -10.07 5.04 -11.81
C LYS A 109 -10.94 4.58 -10.65
N ALA A 110 -10.58 4.92 -9.43
CA ALA A 110 -11.28 4.50 -8.24
C ALA A 110 -12.45 5.44 -7.94
N THR A 111 -13.52 4.91 -7.36
CA THR A 111 -14.67 5.71 -6.94
C THR A 111 -15.22 5.23 -5.61
N VAL A 112 -15.83 6.16 -4.89
CA VAL A 112 -16.43 5.93 -3.57
C VAL A 112 -17.93 6.22 -3.57
N GLN A 113 -18.57 5.85 -2.49
CA GLN A 113 -19.94 6.19 -2.15
C GLN A 113 -20.03 6.39 -0.64
N SER A 114 -21.01 7.15 -0.16
CA SER A 114 -21.23 7.28 1.28
C SER A 114 -21.83 6.01 1.88
N VAL A 115 -21.41 5.64 3.08
CA VAL A 115 -21.99 4.53 3.85
C VAL A 115 -23.38 4.88 4.37
N ASP A 116 -23.62 6.15 4.72
CA ASP A 116 -24.89 6.66 5.28
C ASP A 116 -25.95 6.97 4.21
N GLY A 117 -25.65 6.76 2.92
CA GLY A 117 -26.53 7.09 1.80
C GLY A 117 -26.61 8.58 1.45
N GLY A 118 -25.93 9.45 2.19
CA GLY A 118 -25.77 10.88 1.90
C GLY A 118 -24.72 11.18 0.81
N SER A 119 -24.40 12.46 0.64
CA SER A 119 -23.37 12.89 -0.32
C SER A 119 -21.96 12.49 0.15
N PRO A 120 -21.13 11.89 -0.74
CA PRO A 120 -19.72 11.66 -0.46
C PRO A 120 -18.87 12.94 -0.55
N GLU A 121 -19.38 14.01 -1.19
CA GLU A 121 -18.63 15.21 -1.53
C GLU A 121 -17.92 15.87 -0.33
N GLY A 122 -16.67 16.29 -0.54
CA GLY A 122 -15.87 17.02 0.43
C GLY A 122 -15.26 16.16 1.55
N ARG A 123 -15.68 14.90 1.68
CA ARG A 123 -15.10 13.96 2.64
C ARG A 123 -13.67 13.62 2.22
N ARG A 124 -12.74 13.74 3.16
CA ARG A 124 -11.31 13.50 2.93
C ARG A 124 -10.89 12.18 3.54
N PHE A 125 -9.95 11.50 2.91
CA PHE A 125 -9.30 10.33 3.51
C PHE A 125 -7.87 10.16 2.98
N ARG A 126 -7.06 9.41 3.72
CA ARG A 126 -5.69 9.04 3.33
C ARG A 126 -5.60 7.55 3.03
N MET A 127 -4.85 7.21 1.99
CA MET A 127 -4.59 5.84 1.60
C MET A 127 -3.14 5.65 1.16
N THR A 128 -2.58 4.47 1.43
CA THR A 128 -1.26 4.08 0.93
C THR A 128 -1.40 3.00 -0.14
N LEU A 129 -0.90 3.29 -1.34
CA LEU A 129 -0.79 2.34 -2.44
C LEU A 129 0.59 1.69 -2.41
N ARG A 130 0.65 0.36 -2.34
CA ARG A 130 1.90 -0.42 -2.30
C ARG A 130 2.19 -1.09 -3.65
N PHE A 131 3.25 -0.67 -4.32
CA PHE A 131 3.69 -1.19 -5.61
C PHE A 131 4.73 -2.31 -5.45
N GLY A 132 4.66 -3.31 -6.33
CA GLY A 132 5.59 -4.43 -6.37
C GLY A 132 5.30 -5.58 -5.42
N TYR A 133 4.14 -5.54 -4.77
CA TYR A 133 3.62 -6.61 -3.89
C TYR A 133 2.66 -7.57 -4.63
N TRP A 134 2.63 -7.51 -5.96
CA TRP A 134 1.83 -8.41 -6.79
C TRP A 134 2.55 -9.75 -7.04
N PRO A 135 1.81 -10.84 -7.33
CA PRO A 135 2.43 -12.11 -7.70
C PRO A 135 3.32 -11.96 -8.94
N PRO A 136 4.41 -12.74 -9.08
CA PRO A 136 5.49 -12.56 -10.08
C PRO A 136 5.03 -12.31 -11.53
N SER A 137 3.83 -12.79 -11.87
CA SER A 137 3.19 -12.66 -13.17
C SER A 137 2.83 -11.23 -13.61
N ALA A 138 2.69 -10.28 -12.68
CA ALA A 138 2.38 -8.90 -13.03
C ALA A 138 3.59 -8.09 -13.51
N ARG A 139 4.79 -8.69 -13.47
CA ARG A 139 6.04 -8.09 -13.96
C ARG A 139 6.48 -8.66 -15.31
N GLY A 140 6.35 -9.98 -15.50
CA GLY A 140 6.77 -10.64 -16.73
C GLY A 140 8.27 -10.98 -16.78
N ASP A 141 9.06 -10.53 -15.80
CA ASP A 141 10.52 -10.69 -15.75
C ASP A 141 11.00 -11.86 -14.86
N ASP A 142 10.15 -12.50 -14.05
CA ASP A 142 10.42 -13.79 -13.41
C ASP A 142 9.28 -14.78 -13.70
N ALA A 143 9.13 -15.10 -14.99
CA ALA A 143 8.05 -15.95 -15.47
C ALA A 143 8.18 -17.42 -15.04
N ILE A 144 9.35 -17.90 -14.61
CA ILE A 144 9.57 -19.33 -14.30
C ILE A 144 8.80 -19.74 -13.05
N ILE A 145 8.06 -20.83 -13.15
CA ILE A 145 7.37 -21.45 -12.02
C ILE A 145 8.39 -22.34 -11.30
N ALA A 146 8.73 -21.94 -10.07
CA ALA A 146 9.74 -22.61 -9.27
C ALA A 146 9.49 -24.13 -9.17
N GLY A 147 10.55 -24.93 -9.38
CA GLY A 147 10.47 -26.39 -9.33
C GLY A 147 9.77 -27.04 -10.53
N SER A 148 9.63 -26.33 -11.66
CA SER A 148 9.02 -26.86 -12.88
C SER A 148 9.73 -26.39 -14.16
N ASP A 149 9.43 -27.04 -15.27
CA ASP A 149 9.86 -26.63 -16.62
C ASP A 149 8.92 -25.61 -17.28
N LEU A 150 8.07 -24.94 -16.48
CA LEU A 150 7.03 -24.06 -16.97
C LEU A 150 7.34 -22.60 -16.61
N LYS A 151 6.83 -21.70 -17.45
CA LYS A 151 6.80 -20.26 -17.17
C LYS A 151 5.40 -19.70 -17.40
N TRP A 152 5.02 -18.73 -16.57
CA TRP A 152 3.81 -17.95 -16.73
C TRP A 152 3.84 -17.17 -18.05
N ARG A 153 2.87 -17.46 -18.92
CA ARG A 153 2.51 -16.60 -20.05
C ARG A 153 1.54 -15.50 -19.60
N LEU A 154 0.63 -15.87 -18.71
CA LEU A 154 -0.33 -14.98 -18.07
C LEU A 154 -0.61 -15.56 -16.68
N MET A 155 -0.58 -14.72 -15.65
CA MET A 155 -1.19 -15.11 -14.38
C MET A 155 -1.88 -13.87 -13.81
N PRO A 156 -3.22 -13.89 -13.71
CA PRO A 156 -3.97 -12.71 -13.32
C PRO A 156 -3.71 -12.34 -11.86
N PRO A 157 -3.87 -11.07 -11.48
CA PRO A 157 -3.76 -10.67 -10.10
C PRO A 157 -4.87 -11.35 -9.27
N ILE A 158 -4.49 -12.09 -8.23
CA ILE A 158 -5.43 -12.84 -7.38
C ILE A 158 -6.53 -11.92 -6.81
N MET A 159 -6.19 -10.67 -6.47
CA MET A 159 -7.15 -9.67 -5.97
C MET A 159 -8.23 -9.25 -6.99
N LYS A 160 -8.13 -9.65 -8.27
CA LYS A 160 -9.27 -9.54 -9.21
C LYS A 160 -10.48 -10.36 -8.75
N TYR A 161 -10.24 -11.45 -8.03
CA TYR A 161 -11.26 -12.43 -7.65
C TYR A 161 -11.60 -12.38 -6.15
N TRP A 162 -10.99 -11.46 -5.41
CA TRP A 162 -11.23 -11.29 -3.99
C TRP A 162 -10.98 -9.86 -3.54
N ASN A 163 -11.92 -9.33 -2.77
CA ASN A 163 -11.93 -7.96 -2.27
C ASN A 163 -11.14 -7.76 -0.97
N GLY A 164 -10.42 -8.78 -0.52
CA GLY A 164 -9.66 -8.74 0.72
C GLY A 164 -10.50 -8.84 2.00
N SER A 165 -11.74 -9.32 1.91
CA SER A 165 -12.59 -9.53 3.08
C SER A 165 -12.03 -10.60 4.03
N GLY A 166 -12.07 -10.32 5.33
CA GLY A 166 -11.66 -11.24 6.40
C GLY A 166 -10.16 -11.26 6.72
N LEU A 167 -9.45 -10.18 6.40
CA LEU A 167 -8.01 -10.05 6.61
C LEU A 167 -7.68 -9.33 7.92
N PRO A 168 -7.08 -10.00 8.92
CA PRO A 168 -6.43 -9.29 10.02
C PRO A 168 -5.23 -8.48 9.49
N LYS A 169 -5.13 -7.21 9.91
CA LYS A 169 -4.00 -6.32 9.57
C LYS A 169 -2.69 -6.88 10.14
N GLY A 170 -1.60 -6.81 9.38
CA GLY A 170 -0.26 -7.22 9.83
C GLY A 170 0.06 -8.71 9.66
N GLU A 171 -0.86 -9.50 9.10
CA GLU A 171 -0.62 -10.93 8.84
C GLU A 171 -0.19 -11.21 7.39
N SER A 172 0.57 -12.30 7.21
CA SER A 172 0.91 -12.85 5.90
C SER A 172 0.08 -14.11 5.66
N PHE A 173 -0.54 -14.18 4.49
CA PHE A 173 -1.42 -15.26 4.06
C PHE A 173 -0.74 -16.05 2.95
N TRP A 174 -0.89 -17.35 2.97
CA TRP A 174 -0.47 -18.20 1.86
C TRP A 174 -1.42 -19.39 1.70
N VAL A 175 -1.49 -19.88 0.47
CA VAL A 175 -2.15 -21.14 0.12
C VAL A 175 -1.21 -21.90 -0.80
N GLU A 176 -1.39 -23.20 -0.96
CA GLU A 176 -0.67 -24.03 -1.91
C GLU A 176 -1.65 -24.76 -2.81
N VAL A 177 -1.44 -24.66 -4.12
CA VAL A 177 -2.21 -25.39 -5.14
C VAL A 177 -1.28 -26.27 -5.96
N SER A 178 -1.78 -27.43 -6.37
CA SER A 178 -1.12 -28.31 -7.34
C SER A 178 -1.83 -28.20 -8.67
N CYS A 179 -1.09 -28.13 -9.75
CA CYS A 179 -1.63 -27.87 -11.08
C CYS A 179 -1.06 -28.83 -12.12
N VAL A 180 -1.87 -29.15 -13.14
CA VAL A 180 -1.45 -29.86 -14.36
C VAL A 180 -1.82 -29.00 -15.56
N ALA A 181 -0.88 -28.74 -16.46
CA ALA A 181 -1.15 -27.94 -17.66
C ALA A 181 -1.74 -28.79 -18.79
N ASP A 182 -2.72 -28.25 -19.51
CA ASP A 182 -3.22 -28.82 -20.77
C ASP A 182 -2.36 -28.38 -21.98
N GLU A 183 -2.70 -28.86 -23.18
CA GLU A 183 -2.01 -28.48 -24.43
C GLU A 183 -2.04 -26.99 -24.73
N ALA A 184 -3.10 -26.28 -24.34
CA ALA A 184 -3.23 -24.84 -24.52
C ALA A 184 -2.49 -24.05 -23.42
N GLY A 185 -1.80 -24.74 -22.50
CA GLY A 185 -1.13 -24.13 -21.36
C GLY A 185 -2.11 -23.61 -20.31
N ARG A 186 -3.34 -24.11 -20.24
CA ARG A 186 -4.28 -23.82 -19.15
C ARG A 186 -3.98 -24.77 -17.99
N PRO A 187 -3.69 -24.27 -16.80
CA PRO A 187 -3.49 -25.12 -15.64
C PRO A 187 -4.84 -25.52 -15.02
N ALA A 188 -5.08 -26.81 -14.88
CA ALA A 188 -6.13 -27.35 -14.01
C ALA A 188 -5.52 -27.52 -12.61
N CYS A 189 -6.05 -26.79 -11.63
CA CYS A 189 -5.46 -26.71 -10.30
C CYS A 189 -6.42 -27.16 -9.21
N GLU A 190 -5.86 -27.82 -8.20
CA GLU A 190 -6.56 -28.24 -6.98
C GLU A 190 -5.86 -27.67 -5.75
N LEU A 191 -6.64 -27.37 -4.71
CA LEU A 191 -6.11 -26.90 -3.44
C LEU A 191 -5.37 -28.05 -2.74
N ARG A 192 -4.10 -27.84 -2.46
CA ARG A 192 -3.24 -28.80 -1.73
C ARG A 192 -3.16 -28.47 -0.25
N ASP A 193 -2.92 -27.21 0.06
CA ASP A 193 -2.82 -26.73 1.45
C ASP A 193 -3.51 -25.36 1.55
N PRO A 194 -4.57 -25.21 2.38
CA PRO A 194 -5.17 -23.90 2.63
C PRO A 194 -4.22 -22.92 3.36
N GLY A 195 -3.12 -23.41 3.93
CA GLY A 195 -2.17 -22.62 4.69
C GLY A 195 -2.85 -21.85 5.81
N ASN A 196 -2.43 -20.58 5.98
CA ASN A 196 -3.12 -19.63 6.85
C ASN A 196 -3.96 -18.62 6.05
N GLY A 197 -4.25 -18.90 4.78
CA GLY A 197 -5.15 -18.11 3.96
C GLY A 197 -6.59 -18.24 4.44
N SER A 198 -7.38 -17.16 4.33
CA SER A 198 -8.83 -17.26 4.51
C SER A 198 -9.43 -18.14 3.40
N LYS A 199 -10.60 -18.75 3.66
CA LYS A 199 -11.35 -19.49 2.62
C LYS A 199 -11.57 -18.65 1.35
N GLY A 200 -11.75 -17.33 1.53
CA GLY A 200 -11.87 -16.37 0.43
C GLY A 200 -10.61 -16.26 -0.41
N TYR A 201 -9.43 -16.23 0.23
CA TYR A 201 -8.15 -16.17 -0.47
C TYR A 201 -7.86 -17.44 -1.27
N ALA A 202 -8.09 -18.63 -0.70
CA ALA A 202 -7.91 -19.89 -1.42
C ALA A 202 -8.81 -19.99 -2.67
N ALA A 203 -10.09 -19.64 -2.53
CA ALA A 203 -11.03 -19.60 -3.66
C ALA A 203 -10.59 -18.60 -4.75
N ALA A 204 -10.05 -17.44 -4.34
CA ALA A 204 -9.54 -16.43 -5.27
C ALA A 204 -8.33 -16.95 -6.07
N VAL A 205 -7.45 -17.71 -5.43
CA VAL A 205 -6.28 -18.31 -6.08
C VAL A 205 -6.71 -19.34 -7.12
N LEU A 206 -7.63 -20.24 -6.78
CA LEU A 206 -8.16 -21.21 -7.75
C LEU A 206 -8.83 -20.50 -8.93
N LYS A 207 -9.65 -19.48 -8.67
CA LYS A 207 -10.27 -18.68 -9.73
C LYS A 207 -9.27 -17.93 -10.60
N ALA A 208 -8.14 -17.51 -10.04
CA ALA A 208 -7.04 -16.94 -10.80
C ALA A 208 -6.38 -17.96 -11.72
N MET A 209 -6.30 -19.23 -11.31
CA MET A 209 -5.73 -20.30 -12.14
C MET A 209 -6.56 -20.61 -13.38
N ASP A 210 -7.90 -20.51 -13.30
CA ASP A 210 -8.80 -20.69 -14.46
C ASP A 210 -8.42 -19.76 -15.64
N ASP A 211 -8.00 -18.53 -15.31
CA ASP A 211 -7.62 -17.48 -16.25
C ASP A 211 -6.10 -17.46 -16.52
N ALA A 212 -5.31 -18.27 -15.82
CA ALA A 212 -3.86 -18.31 -15.98
C ALA A 212 -3.44 -19.10 -17.22
N ARG A 213 -2.25 -18.78 -17.76
CA ARG A 213 -1.64 -19.48 -18.90
C ARG A 213 -0.16 -19.71 -18.63
N VAL A 214 0.31 -20.90 -18.95
CA VAL A 214 1.71 -21.31 -18.86
C VAL A 214 2.25 -21.73 -20.22
N THR A 215 3.58 -21.74 -20.35
CA THR A 215 4.32 -22.25 -21.51
C THR A 215 5.53 -23.04 -21.02
N ALA A 216 5.99 -24.02 -21.78
CA ALA A 216 7.23 -24.70 -21.46
C ALA A 216 8.44 -23.76 -21.68
N ILE A 217 9.45 -23.88 -20.83
CA ILE A 217 10.66 -23.05 -20.91
C ILE A 217 11.46 -23.36 -22.17
N ASP A 218 11.52 -24.62 -22.56
CA ASP A 218 12.22 -25.15 -23.74
C ASP A 218 11.48 -24.88 -25.07
N GLY A 219 10.28 -24.28 -25.01
CA GLY A 219 9.42 -24.05 -26.18
C GLY A 219 8.61 -25.28 -26.63
N GLY A 220 8.71 -26.41 -25.91
CA GLY A 220 7.92 -27.61 -26.13
C GLY A 220 6.48 -27.50 -25.63
N SER A 221 5.75 -28.61 -25.70
CA SER A 221 4.37 -28.67 -25.21
C SER A 221 4.32 -28.56 -23.67
N PRO A 222 3.41 -27.73 -23.11
CA PRO A 222 3.17 -27.70 -21.68
C PRO A 222 2.31 -28.87 -21.18
N ALA A 223 1.67 -29.63 -22.06
CA ALA A 223 0.68 -30.66 -21.69
C ALA A 223 1.24 -31.70 -20.71
N GLY A 224 0.47 -32.01 -19.67
CA GLY A 224 0.80 -33.00 -18.65
C GLY A 224 1.91 -32.59 -17.68
N LYS A 225 2.62 -31.46 -17.92
CA LYS A 225 3.59 -30.94 -16.96
C LYS A 225 2.85 -30.45 -15.71
N THR A 226 3.40 -30.81 -14.55
CA THR A 226 2.83 -30.47 -13.26
C THR A 226 3.66 -29.41 -12.56
N PHE A 227 3.02 -28.64 -11.68
CA PHE A 227 3.71 -27.70 -10.82
C PHE A 227 2.92 -27.45 -9.54
N THR A 228 3.63 -26.97 -8.52
CA THR A 228 3.02 -26.44 -7.29
C THR A 228 3.18 -24.93 -7.27
N TYR A 229 2.15 -24.22 -6.86
CA TYR A 229 2.15 -22.77 -6.75
C TYR A 229 1.69 -22.34 -5.36
N ARG A 230 2.54 -21.57 -4.68
CA ARG A 230 2.31 -21.11 -3.31
C ARG A 230 2.30 -19.58 -3.23
N PRO A 231 1.22 -18.91 -3.64
CA PRO A 231 1.14 -17.46 -3.56
C PRO A 231 1.13 -17.03 -2.09
N ARG A 232 1.91 -15.99 -1.79
CA ARG A 232 1.93 -15.33 -0.49
C ARG A 232 1.46 -13.89 -0.65
N LEU A 233 0.52 -13.47 0.18
CA LEU A 233 0.05 -12.10 0.32
C LEU A 233 0.43 -11.60 1.71
N SER A 234 1.11 -10.47 1.79
CA SER A 234 1.38 -9.80 3.07
C SER A 234 0.67 -8.46 3.08
N ILE A 235 -0.09 -8.19 4.14
CA ILE A 235 -0.83 -6.94 4.32
C ILE A 235 -0.16 -6.20 5.46
N GLU A 236 0.82 -5.39 5.09
CA GLU A 236 1.51 -4.45 5.97
C GLU A 236 0.70 -3.17 6.15
#